data_AF-A0A7C1BTR3-F1
#
_entry.id   AF-A0A7C1BTR3-F1
#
_cell.length_a   1.000
_cell.length_b   1.000
_cell.length_c   1.000
_cell.angle_alpha   90.00
_cell.angle_beta   90.00
_cell.angle_gamma   90.00
#
_symmetry.space_group_name_H-M   'P 1'
#
loop_
_entity.id
_entity.type
_entity.pdbx_description
1 polymer ?
#
loop_
_entity_poly.entity_id
_entity_poly.type
_entity_poly.pdbx_seq_one_letter_code
_entity_poly.pdbx_strand_id
1 'polypeptide(L)'
;VGVPDISKMAYKLGKNLLIVSSLQDLSEVIDVGKVYIVYPAEGGNYISLDKLSTDDKTLYIISGSDVGFTKSELALGEVIYVKPFKKSIGVVAETTLITYGLMMKLGLC
;
A
#
# COMPACT_ATOMS: atom_id res chain seq x y z
N VAL A 1 -4.29 19.09 8.86
CA VAL A 1 -3.52 19.10 7.61
C VAL A 1 -4.42 18.56 6.52
N GLY A 2 -4.64 19.32 5.45
CA GLY A 2 -5.54 18.91 4.37
C GLY A 2 -4.81 18.47 3.11
N VAL A 3 -5.56 17.99 2.12
CA VAL A 3 -5.08 17.68 0.77
C VAL A 3 -4.21 18.80 0.17
N PRO A 4 -4.57 20.10 0.26
CA PRO A 4 -3.74 21.17 -0.28
C PRO A 4 -2.38 21.32 0.42
N ASP A 5 -2.32 21.10 1.74
CA ASP A 5 -1.07 21.23 2.50
C ASP A 5 -0.10 20.10 2.15
N ILE A 6 -0.61 18.87 2.02
CA ILE A 6 0.18 17.70 1.60
C ILE A 6 0.70 17.87 0.18
N SER A 7 -0.13 18.38 -0.74
CA SER A 7 0.28 18.68 -2.12
C SER A 7 1.44 19.70 -2.16
N LYS A 8 1.32 20.81 -1.43
CA LYS A 8 2.41 21.81 -1.31
C LYS A 8 3.68 21.21 -0.72
N MET A 9 3.55 20.33 0.28
CA MET A 9 4.68 19.68 0.92
C MET A 9 5.41 18.73 -0.04
N ALA A 10 4.68 17.87 -0.74
CA ALA A 10 5.25 16.95 -1.73
C ALA A 10 5.98 17.70 -2.85
N TYR A 11 5.39 18.79 -3.35
CA TYR A 11 6.01 19.65 -4.35
C TYR A 11 7.34 20.24 -3.86
N LYS A 12 7.37 20.82 -2.65
CA LYS A 12 8.60 21.37 -2.05
C LYS A 12 9.71 20.33 -1.87
N LEU A 13 9.34 19.07 -1.63
CA LEU A 13 10.28 17.97 -1.41
C LEU A 13 10.70 17.24 -2.70
N GLY A 14 10.20 17.67 -3.87
CA GLY A 14 10.45 16.98 -5.14
C GLY A 14 9.95 15.53 -5.12
N LYS A 15 8.84 15.27 -4.41
CA LYS A 15 8.23 13.94 -4.30
C LYS A 15 7.00 13.84 -5.19
N ASN A 16 6.84 12.69 -5.82
CA ASN A 16 5.63 12.37 -6.57
C ASN A 16 4.48 12.13 -5.59
N LEU A 17 3.33 12.75 -5.86
CA LEU A 17 2.10 12.56 -5.12
C LEU A 17 0.93 12.59 -6.10
N LEU A 18 0.13 11.53 -6.09
CA LEU A 18 -1.13 11.46 -6.81
C LEU A 18 -2.28 11.43 -5.79
N ILE A 19 -3.32 12.23 -6.03
CA ILE A 19 -4.50 12.31 -5.19
C ILE A 19 -5.70 11.96 -6.07
N VAL A 20 -6.43 10.92 -5.68
CA VAL A 20 -7.61 10.41 -6.37
C VAL A 20 -8.82 10.45 -5.45
N SER A 21 -10.02 10.46 -6.01
CA SER A 21 -11.27 10.54 -5.22
C SER A 21 -11.62 9.19 -4.59
N SER A 22 -11.26 8.09 -5.26
CA SER A 22 -11.50 6.73 -4.80
C SER A 22 -10.42 5.75 -5.30
N LEU A 23 -10.37 4.55 -4.71
CA LEU A 23 -9.47 3.49 -5.20
C LEU A 23 -9.86 3.00 -6.60
N GLN A 24 -11.13 3.13 -6.99
CA GLN A 24 -11.64 2.73 -8.29
C GLN A 24 -11.05 3.59 -9.42
N ASP A 25 -10.77 4.87 -9.14
CA ASP A 25 -10.22 5.81 -10.12
C ASP A 25 -8.73 5.56 -10.44
N LEU A 26 -8.05 4.70 -9.66
CA LEU A 26 -6.61 4.46 -9.84
C LEU A 26 -6.26 3.86 -11.20
N SER A 27 -7.14 3.01 -11.74
CA SER A 27 -6.93 2.35 -13.04
C SER A 27 -6.96 3.32 -14.21
N GLU A 28 -7.54 4.51 -14.04
CA GLU A 28 -7.57 5.55 -15.08
C GLU A 28 -6.25 6.31 -15.18
N VAL A 29 -5.44 6.29 -14.10
CA VAL A 29 -4.24 7.13 -13.98
C VAL A 29 -2.95 6.31 -13.96
N ILE A 30 -3.02 5.06 -13.50
CA ILE A 30 -1.87 4.17 -13.34
C ILE A 30 -2.18 2.85 -14.02
N ASP A 31 -1.26 2.38 -14.87
CA ASP A 31 -1.30 1.03 -15.43
C ASP A 31 -0.86 0.02 -14.36
N VAL A 32 -1.84 -0.54 -13.65
CA VAL A 32 -1.64 -1.48 -12.54
C VAL A 32 -1.87 -2.90 -13.02
N GLY A 33 -0.85 -3.75 -12.91
CA GLY A 33 -0.91 -5.17 -13.24
C GLY A 33 -1.29 -6.04 -12.05
N LYS A 34 -0.83 -5.71 -10.84
CA LYS A 34 -1.16 -6.46 -9.62
C LYS A 34 -1.45 -5.54 -8.45
N VAL A 35 -2.53 -5.81 -7.73
CA VAL A 35 -2.91 -5.09 -6.51
C VAL A 35 -2.80 -6.01 -5.30
N TYR A 36 -2.07 -5.55 -4.30
CA TYR A 36 -2.00 -6.16 -2.98
C TYR A 36 -2.63 -5.23 -1.95
N ILE A 37 -3.59 -5.74 -1.19
CA ILE A 37 -4.26 -5.00 -0.12
C ILE A 37 -3.67 -5.48 1.20
N VAL A 38 -2.94 -4.60 1.88
CA VAL A 38 -2.24 -4.90 3.13
C VAL A 38 -3.24 -4.75 4.27
N TYR A 39 -3.83 -5.87 4.68
CA TYR A 39 -4.86 -5.89 5.71
C TYR A 39 -4.86 -7.21 6.49
N PRO A 40 -4.85 -7.18 7.84
CA PRO A 40 -4.89 -8.37 8.66
C PRO A 40 -6.31 -8.97 8.67
N ALA A 41 -6.65 -9.74 7.63
CA ALA A 41 -7.91 -10.48 7.55
C ALA A 41 -7.80 -11.89 8.13
N GLU A 42 -8.85 -12.36 8.79
CA GLU A 42 -9.00 -13.77 9.13
C GLU A 42 -9.05 -14.61 7.83
N GLY A 43 -8.23 -15.65 7.76
CA GLY A 43 -8.07 -16.45 6.54
C GLY A 43 -7.31 -15.75 5.39
N GLY A 44 -6.79 -14.54 5.61
CA GLY A 44 -5.96 -13.82 4.63
C GLY A 44 -4.59 -14.46 4.42
N ASN A 45 -3.96 -14.16 3.28
CA ASN A 45 -2.63 -14.67 2.95
C ASN A 45 -1.57 -13.93 3.75
N TYR A 46 -0.74 -14.66 4.49
CA TYR A 46 0.40 -14.08 5.19
C TYR A 46 1.67 -14.21 4.36
N ILE A 47 2.32 -13.08 4.08
CA ILE A 47 3.49 -12.99 3.21
C ILE A 47 4.75 -12.60 3.99
N SER A 48 5.88 -13.18 3.63
CA SER A 48 7.20 -12.77 4.12
C SER A 48 7.74 -11.63 3.26
N LEU A 49 8.55 -10.73 3.83
CA LEU A 49 9.07 -9.55 3.10
C LEU A 49 9.86 -9.92 1.83
N ASP A 50 10.58 -11.06 1.82
CA ASP A 50 11.31 -11.57 0.64
C ASP A 50 10.41 -11.97 -0.54
N LYS A 51 9.11 -12.18 -0.27
CA LYS A 51 8.12 -12.59 -1.27
C LYS A 51 7.34 -11.42 -1.88
N LEU A 52 7.58 -10.18 -1.43
CA LEU A 52 6.97 -8.99 -2.05
C LEU A 52 7.35 -8.90 -3.53
N SER A 53 6.38 -8.64 -4.40
CA SER A 53 6.63 -8.33 -5.82
C SER A 53 7.32 -6.97 -5.95
N THR A 54 8.34 -6.92 -6.81
CA THR A 54 9.07 -5.70 -7.21
C THR A 54 8.79 -5.33 -8.66
N ASP A 55 7.77 -5.94 -9.27
CA ASP A 55 7.29 -5.58 -10.61
C ASP A 55 6.76 -4.14 -10.61
N ASP A 56 7.08 -3.38 -11.65
CA ASP A 56 6.81 -1.93 -11.75
C ASP A 56 5.33 -1.59 -11.86
N LYS A 57 4.48 -2.58 -12.13
CA LYS A 57 3.01 -2.46 -12.15
C LYS A 57 2.34 -3.07 -10.92
N THR A 58 3.10 -3.29 -9.85
CA THR A 58 2.55 -3.75 -8.56
C THR A 58 2.17 -2.57 -7.67
N LEU A 59 0.92 -2.54 -7.19
CA LEU A 59 0.42 -1.60 -6.20
C LEU A 59 0.22 -2.28 -4.83
N TYR A 60 0.71 -1.64 -3.77
CA TYR A 60 0.42 -2.00 -2.38
C TYR A 60 -0.49 -0.95 -1.75
N ILE A 61 -1.68 -1.36 -1.32
CA ILE A 61 -2.67 -0.49 -0.70
C ILE A 61 -2.66 -0.73 0.80
N ILE A 62 -2.48 0.34 1.57
CA ILE A 62 -2.42 0.32 3.03
C ILE A 62 -3.47 1.32 3.53
N SER A 63 -4.36 0.88 4.41
CA SER A 63 -5.40 1.77 4.94
C SER A 63 -4.81 2.73 5.98
N GLY A 64 -5.00 4.02 5.77
CA GLY A 64 -4.76 5.04 6.79
C GLY A 64 -5.96 5.27 7.73
N SER A 65 -7.04 4.50 7.55
CA SER A 65 -8.29 4.65 8.30
C SER A 65 -8.45 3.53 9.33
N ASP A 66 -8.97 3.88 10.51
CA ASP A 66 -9.32 2.91 11.56
C ASP A 66 -10.48 1.97 11.13
N VAL A 67 -11.25 2.36 10.11
CA VAL A 67 -12.48 1.69 9.68
C VAL A 67 -12.22 0.50 8.73
N GLY A 68 -10.95 0.23 8.38
CA GLY A 68 -10.58 -0.87 7.48
C GLY A 68 -11.04 -0.67 6.04
N PHE A 69 -11.11 -1.76 5.26
CA PHE A 69 -11.57 -1.76 3.87
C PHE A 69 -13.00 -2.28 3.74
N THR A 70 -13.75 -1.70 2.81
CA THR A 70 -15.05 -2.21 2.36
C THR A 70 -14.88 -3.48 1.52
N LYS A 71 -15.96 -4.27 1.38
CA LYS A 71 -15.95 -5.47 0.52
C LYS A 71 -15.59 -5.16 -0.95
N SER A 72 -16.07 -4.02 -1.45
CA SER A 72 -15.78 -3.55 -2.81
C SER A 72 -14.31 -3.21 -3.00
N GLU A 73 -13.65 -2.65 -1.98
CA GLU A 73 -12.22 -2.35 -2.05
C GLU A 73 -11.39 -3.62 -1.94
N LEU A 74 -11.76 -4.54 -1.04
CA LEU A 74 -11.10 -5.84 -0.91
C LEU A 74 -11.17 -6.67 -2.20
N ALA A 75 -12.20 -6.47 -3.03
CA ALA A 75 -12.34 -7.14 -4.32
C ALA A 75 -11.37 -6.62 -5.41
N LEU A 76 -10.69 -5.49 -5.18
CA LEU A 76 -9.78 -4.89 -6.16
C LEU A 76 -8.42 -5.62 -6.23
N GLY A 77 -8.10 -6.50 -5.29
CA GLY A 77 -6.79 -7.11 -5.23
C GLY A 77 -6.67 -8.30 -4.28
N GLU A 78 -5.46 -8.81 -4.19
CA GLU A 78 -5.12 -9.91 -3.28
C GLU A 78 -4.90 -9.37 -1.87
N VAL A 79 -5.68 -9.87 -0.90
CA VAL A 79 -5.51 -9.49 0.50
C VAL A 79 -4.32 -10.23 1.09
N ILE A 80 -3.31 -9.46 1.50
CA ILE A 80 -2.09 -9.98 2.11
C ILE A 80 -1.82 -9.30 3.46
N TYR A 81 -1.04 -9.97 4.30
CA TYR A 81 -0.51 -9.34 5.50
C TYR A 81 0.89 -9.82 5.86
N VAL A 82 1.70 -8.94 6.44
CA VAL A 82 3.12 -9.19 6.65
C VAL A 82 3.34 -10.08 7.88
N LYS A 83 4.07 -11.20 7.71
CA LYS A 83 4.50 -12.06 8.82
C LYS A 83 5.50 -11.34 9.74
N PRO A 84 5.53 -11.66 11.06
CA PRO A 84 4.69 -12.62 11.79
C PRO A 84 3.43 -11.97 12.40
N PHE A 85 3.10 -10.74 12.02
CA PHE A 85 2.05 -9.96 12.67
C PHE A 85 0.68 -10.54 12.35
N LYS A 86 -0.19 -10.63 13.37
CA LYS A 86 -1.57 -11.15 13.25
C LYS A 86 -2.63 -10.07 13.39
N LYS A 87 -2.22 -8.84 13.69
CA LYS A 87 -3.06 -7.67 13.88
C LYS A 87 -2.38 -6.47 13.24
N SER A 88 -3.16 -5.42 13.00
CA SER A 88 -2.61 -4.15 12.51
C SER A 88 -1.54 -3.65 13.47
N ILE A 89 -0.40 -3.24 12.91
CA ILE A 89 0.68 -2.59 13.67
C ILE A 89 0.71 -1.07 13.42
N GLY A 90 -0.31 -0.56 12.73
CA GLY A 90 -0.46 0.84 12.35
C GLY A 90 0.12 1.14 10.97
N VAL A 91 -0.54 2.04 10.25
CA VAL A 91 -0.24 2.41 8.85
C VAL A 91 1.22 2.81 8.63
N VAL A 92 1.83 3.55 9.57
CA VAL A 92 3.23 3.98 9.44
C VAL A 92 4.17 2.77 9.50
N ALA A 93 3.94 1.85 10.43
CA ALA A 93 4.78 0.65 10.57
C ALA A 93 4.56 -0.32 9.40
N GLU A 94 3.32 -0.52 8.96
CA GLU A 94 2.98 -1.34 7.79
C GLU A 94 3.62 -0.78 6.51
N THR A 95 3.51 0.53 6.28
CA THR A 95 4.15 1.21 5.14
C THR A 95 5.67 1.06 5.20
N THR A 96 6.26 1.23 6.38
CA THR A 96 7.70 1.09 6.58
C THR A 96 8.17 -0.33 6.26
N LEU A 97 7.47 -1.36 6.76
CA LEU A 97 7.83 -2.76 6.50
C LEU A 97 7.75 -3.12 5.02
N ILE A 98 6.66 -2.73 4.34
CA ILE A 98 6.50 -2.98 2.91
C ILE A 98 7.61 -2.28 2.13
N THR A 99 7.83 -0.98 2.38
CA THR A 99 8.85 -0.21 1.67
C THR A 99 10.25 -0.77 1.93
N TYR A 100 10.58 -1.11 3.17
CA TYR A 100 11.86 -1.74 3.52
C TYR A 100 12.06 -3.09 2.83
N GLY A 101 11.03 -3.94 2.81
CA GLY A 101 11.08 -5.23 2.11
C GLY A 101 11.33 -5.07 0.61
N LEU A 102 10.69 -4.09 -0.02
CA LEU A 102 10.93 -3.75 -1.43
C LEU A 102 12.36 -3.23 -1.66
N MET A 103 12.86 -2.33 -0.80
CA MET A 103 14.22 -1.80 -0.90
C MET A 103 15.28 -2.91 -0.76
N MET A 104 15.10 -3.85 0.17
CA MET A 104 16.00 -5.00 0.31
C MET A 104 16.03 -5.85 -0.96
N LYS A 105 14.86 -6.11 -1.58
CA LYS A 105 14.80 -6.90 -2.82
C LYS A 105 15.43 -6.19 -4.02
N LEU A 106 15.39 -4.87 -4.04
CA LEU A 106 15.98 -4.04 -5.09
C LEU A 106 17.47 -3.76 -4.85
N GLY A 107 18.06 -4.19 -3.72
CA GLY A 107 19.46 -3.93 -3.38
C GLY A 107 19.75 -2.45 -3.08
N LEU A 108 18.74 -1.72 -2.57
CA LEU A 108 18.84 -0.29 -2.23
C LEU A 108 19.22 -0.04 -0.75
N CYS A 109 19.39 -1.10 0.03
CA CYS A 109 19.84 -1.09 1.42
C CYS A 109 21.05 -2.01 1.59
#